data_AF-A0A3D3W435-F1
#
_entry.id   AF-A0A3D3W435-F1
#
_cell.length_a   1.000
_cell.length_b   1.000
_cell.length_c   1.000
_cell.angle_alpha   90.00
_cell.angle_beta   90.00
_cell.angle_gamma   90.00
#
_symmetry.space_group_name_H-M   'P 1'
#
loop_
_entity.id
_entity.type
_entity.pdbx_description
1 polymer ?
#
loop_
_entity_poly.entity_id
_entity_poly.type
_entity_poly.pdbx_seq_one_letter_code
_entity_poly.pdbx_strand_id
1 'polypeptide(L)'
;RESPVPLAECRSFPCVSYPDYHIGIPGPELLCRLREFAPDVVHFINPLAFGFAVCLQLRRVSFRAPVVFSFHTQYGEFVRTYPGLSWLSGILWYLMRSFHNTADVNLTVSQTMLEDLRLRGFERLELWPPAVDSQRFSPQQRDPAMRQRLSGNRHVPSLL
;
A
#
# COMPACT_ATOMS: atom_id res chain seq x y z
N ARG A 1 17.29 -9.05 14.56
CA ARG A 1 15.89 -8.64 14.87
C ARG A 1 15.05 -9.90 14.75
N GLU A 2 14.58 -10.47 15.86
CA GLU A 2 13.69 -11.64 15.81
C GLU A 2 12.31 -11.19 15.34
N SER A 3 11.94 -11.62 14.14
CA SER A 3 10.61 -11.43 13.57
C SER A 3 9.85 -12.74 13.73
N PRO A 4 8.59 -12.71 14.20
CA PRO A 4 7.77 -13.92 14.28
C PRO A 4 7.38 -14.47 12.90
N VAL A 5 7.65 -13.71 11.83
CA VAL A 5 7.41 -14.12 10.44
C VAL A 5 8.73 -14.28 9.67
N PRO A 6 8.81 -15.24 8.72
CA PRO A 6 9.99 -15.42 7.87
C PRO A 6 10.36 -14.13 7.16
N LEU A 7 11.61 -13.70 7.32
CA LEU A 7 12.13 -12.50 6.66
C LEU A 7 12.97 -12.92 5.45
N ALA A 8 12.64 -12.37 4.28
CA ALA A 8 13.46 -12.48 3.07
C ALA A 8 14.10 -11.12 2.78
N GLU A 9 15.41 -11.04 2.97
CA GLU A 9 16.17 -9.83 2.63
C GLU A 9 16.41 -9.75 1.11
N CYS A 10 16.42 -8.53 0.59
CA CYS A 10 16.71 -8.26 -0.82
C CYS A 10 17.79 -7.19 -0.90
N ARG A 11 18.63 -7.26 -1.94
CA ARG A 11 19.55 -6.17 -2.28
C ARG A 11 18.76 -4.90 -2.56
N SER A 12 19.30 -3.75 -2.22
CA SER A 12 18.67 -2.45 -2.46
C SER A 12 19.70 -1.39 -2.83
N PHE A 13 19.23 -0.27 -3.36
CA PHE A 13 20.03 0.92 -3.62
C PHE A 13 19.31 2.16 -3.09
N PRO A 14 20.04 3.20 -2.66
CA PRO A 14 19.44 4.42 -2.15
C PRO A 14 18.74 5.21 -3.27
N CYS A 15 17.61 5.83 -2.96
CA CYS A 15 16.95 6.77 -3.85
C CYS A 15 17.79 8.05 -3.96
N VAL A 16 17.98 8.55 -5.19
CA VAL A 16 18.83 9.72 -5.46
C VAL A 16 18.39 10.95 -4.68
N SER A 17 17.07 11.17 -4.58
CA SER A 17 16.50 12.34 -3.90
C SER A 17 16.35 12.18 -2.38
N TYR A 18 16.38 10.93 -1.89
CA TYR A 18 16.18 10.57 -0.49
C TYR A 18 17.08 9.38 -0.14
N PRO A 19 18.35 9.60 0.23
CA PRO A 19 19.33 8.52 0.42
C PRO A 19 18.94 7.50 1.50
N ASP A 20 18.21 7.92 2.53
CA ASP A 20 17.67 7.03 3.58
C ASP A 20 16.55 6.11 3.07
N TYR A 21 15.97 6.43 1.92
CA TYR A 21 14.94 5.61 1.29
C TYR A 21 15.58 4.63 0.31
N HIS A 22 15.56 3.34 0.65
CA HIS A 22 16.13 2.28 -0.15
C HIS A 22 15.09 1.63 -1.07
N ILE A 23 15.43 1.50 -2.35
CA ILE A 23 14.62 0.80 -3.36
C ILE A 23 15.17 -0.62 -3.51
N GLY A 24 14.33 -1.61 -3.26
CA GLY A 24 14.68 -3.02 -3.42
C GLY A 24 14.93 -3.41 -4.88
N ILE A 25 15.81 -4.39 -5.10
CA ILE A 25 16.07 -5.02 -6.39
C ILE A 25 15.53 -6.45 -6.32
N PRO A 26 14.54 -6.82 -7.16
CA PRO A 26 13.98 -8.16 -7.13
C PRO A 26 14.92 -9.14 -7.84
N GLY A 27 15.79 -9.76 -7.06
CA GLY A 27 16.73 -10.78 -7.54
C GLY A 27 16.11 -12.17 -7.66
N PRO A 28 16.79 -13.11 -8.33
CA PRO A 28 16.31 -14.51 -8.45
C PRO A 28 16.13 -15.21 -7.10
N GLU A 29 16.92 -14.83 -6.09
CA GLU A 29 16.79 -15.33 -4.71
C GLU A 29 15.39 -15.11 -4.13
N LEU A 30 14.76 -13.98 -4.43
CA LEU A 30 13.39 -13.70 -3.99
C LEU A 30 12.39 -14.71 -4.56
N LEU A 31 12.54 -15.08 -5.84
CA LEU A 31 11.68 -16.08 -6.47
C LEU A 31 11.88 -17.48 -5.88
N CYS A 32 13.13 -17.83 -5.54
CA CYS A 32 13.41 -19.08 -4.83
C CYS A 32 12.71 -19.09 -3.46
N ARG A 33 12.87 -18.02 -2.68
CA ARG A 33 12.22 -17.88 -1.37
C ARG A 33 10.70 -17.91 -1.45
N LEU A 34 10.10 -17.27 -2.45
CA LEU A 34 8.66 -17.31 -2.66
C LEU A 34 8.17 -18.72 -3.04
N ARG A 35 8.94 -19.48 -3.83
CA ARG A 35 8.62 -20.88 -4.15
C ARG A 35 8.74 -21.79 -2.93
N GLU A 36 9.77 -21.60 -2.11
CA GLU A 36 9.95 -22.35 -0.85
C GLU A 36 8.85 -22.04 0.16
N PHE A 37 8.44 -20.77 0.26
CA PHE A 37 7.36 -20.34 1.15
C PHE A 37 5.98 -20.83 0.68
N ALA A 38 5.80 -21.04 -0.62
CA ALA A 38 4.55 -21.49 -1.24
C ALA A 38 3.30 -20.71 -0.77
N PRO A 39 3.26 -19.38 -0.94
CA PRO A 39 2.16 -18.55 -0.47
C PRO A 39 0.85 -18.85 -1.19
N ASP A 40 -0.26 -18.79 -0.45
CA ASP A 40 -1.61 -18.83 -1.02
C ASP A 40 -2.00 -17.50 -1.68
N VAL A 41 -1.38 -16.38 -1.27
CA VAL A 41 -1.62 -15.04 -1.84
C VAL A 41 -0.33 -14.23 -1.83
N VAL A 42 -0.11 -13.40 -2.85
CA VAL A 42 0.95 -12.40 -2.85
C VAL A 42 0.33 -11.02 -2.78
N HIS A 43 0.48 -10.37 -1.63
CA HIS A 43 -0.13 -9.07 -1.36
C HIS A 43 0.91 -7.95 -1.38
N PHE A 44 0.73 -6.98 -2.29
CA PHE A 44 1.57 -5.81 -2.42
C PHE A 44 0.88 -4.57 -1.84
N ILE A 45 1.53 -3.95 -0.88
CA ILE A 45 1.09 -2.70 -0.27
C ILE A 45 1.85 -1.56 -0.94
N ASN A 46 1.14 -0.60 -1.54
CA ASN A 46 1.73 0.50 -2.31
C ASN A 46 2.76 0.02 -3.36
N PRO A 47 2.36 -0.86 -4.30
CA PRO A 47 3.27 -1.34 -5.31
C PRO A 47 3.74 -0.18 -6.20
N LEU A 48 5.03 0.10 -6.11
CA LEU A 48 5.81 0.91 -7.05
C LEU A 48 7.07 0.13 -7.39
N ALA A 49 7.79 0.54 -8.44
CA ALA A 49 9.13 0.07 -8.82
C ALA A 49 9.40 -1.42 -8.50
N PHE A 50 9.87 -1.72 -7.29
CA PHE A 50 10.04 -3.07 -6.76
C PHE A 50 8.80 -3.97 -6.89
N GLY A 51 7.64 -3.56 -6.39
CA GLY A 51 6.41 -4.37 -6.42
C GLY A 51 5.95 -4.69 -7.84
N PHE A 52 6.02 -3.71 -8.75
CA PHE A 52 5.72 -3.93 -10.17
C PHE A 52 6.72 -4.89 -10.83
N ALA A 53 8.01 -4.76 -10.51
CA ALA A 53 9.03 -5.65 -11.05
C ALA A 53 8.89 -7.09 -10.52
N VAL A 54 8.55 -7.28 -9.24
CA VAL A 54 8.23 -8.60 -8.67
C VAL A 54 7.00 -9.19 -9.35
N CYS A 55 5.92 -8.42 -9.50
CA CYS A 55 4.70 -8.89 -10.19
C CYS A 55 5.01 -9.36 -11.62
N LEU A 56 5.80 -8.59 -12.39
CA LEU A 56 6.23 -9.00 -13.72
C LEU A 56 7.04 -10.31 -13.70
N GLN A 57 7.94 -10.47 -12.74
CA GLN A 57 8.72 -11.71 -12.59
C GLN A 57 7.83 -12.91 -12.27
N LEU A 58 6.87 -12.76 -11.34
CA LEU A 58 5.92 -13.81 -10.97
C LEU A 58 5.07 -14.24 -12.17
N ARG A 59 4.60 -13.29 -12.98
CA ARG A 59 3.84 -13.59 -14.20
C ARG A 59 4.69 -14.30 -15.25
N ARG A 60 5.95 -13.90 -15.45
CA ARG A 60 6.87 -14.55 -16.40
C ARG A 60 7.13 -16.02 -16.08
N VAL A 61 7.13 -16.38 -14.80
CA VAL A 61 7.34 -17.77 -14.36
C VAL A 61 6.04 -18.52 -14.10
N SER A 62 4.89 -17.95 -14.52
CA SER A 62 3.55 -18.51 -14.30
C SER A 62 3.32 -18.94 -12.84
N PHE A 63 3.73 -18.08 -11.90
CA PHE A 63 3.52 -18.32 -10.48
C PHE A 63 2.01 -18.38 -10.19
N ARG A 64 1.56 -19.39 -9.43
CA ARG A 64 0.14 -19.73 -9.31
C ARG A 64 -0.64 -18.90 -8.29
N ALA A 65 0.04 -18.28 -7.33
CA ALA A 65 -0.65 -17.56 -6.27
C ALA A 65 -1.31 -16.29 -6.81
N PRO A 66 -2.57 -15.99 -6.44
CA PRO A 66 -3.24 -14.75 -6.77
C PRO A 66 -2.47 -13.53 -6.22
N VAL A 67 -2.46 -12.47 -7.01
CA VAL A 67 -1.80 -11.20 -6.71
C VAL A 67 -2.84 -10.17 -6.30
N VAL A 68 -2.67 -9.64 -5.09
CA VAL A 68 -3.51 -8.57 -4.54
C VAL A 68 -2.68 -7.31 -4.40
N PHE A 69 -3.18 -6.19 -4.89
CA PHE A 69 -2.57 -4.88 -4.69
C PHE A 69 -3.42 -4.03 -3.75
N SER A 70 -2.81 -3.19 -2.92
CA SER A 70 -3.53 -2.23 -2.08
C SER A 70 -3.08 -0.80 -2.28
N PHE A 71 -4.06 0.07 -2.50
CA PHE A 71 -3.91 1.51 -2.55
C PHE A 71 -3.95 2.11 -1.16
N HIS A 72 -2.81 2.62 -0.69
CA HIS A 72 -2.73 3.48 0.49
C HIS A 72 -2.22 4.89 0.14
N THR A 73 -1.45 5.01 -0.94
CA THR A 73 -0.90 6.30 -1.39
C THR A 73 -1.28 6.59 -2.84
N GLN A 74 -1.91 7.74 -3.08
CA GLN A 74 -2.24 8.23 -4.42
C GLN A 74 -1.03 8.95 -5.04
N TYR A 75 -0.01 8.20 -5.44
CA TYR A 75 1.23 8.78 -5.97
C TYR A 75 1.02 9.71 -7.18
N GLY A 76 0.02 9.41 -8.02
CA GLY A 76 -0.35 10.25 -9.16
C GLY A 76 -0.84 11.65 -8.77
N GLU A 77 -1.49 11.81 -7.62
CA GLU A 77 -1.82 13.14 -7.09
C GLU A 77 -0.64 13.73 -6.29
N PHE A 78 0.08 12.88 -5.54
CA PHE A 78 1.23 13.30 -4.73
C PHE A 78 2.34 13.96 -5.58
N VAL A 79 2.63 13.46 -6.77
CA VAL A 79 3.67 14.05 -7.62
C VAL A 79 3.33 15.48 -8.08
N ARG A 80 2.04 15.86 -8.10
CA ARG A 80 1.60 17.22 -8.46
C ARG A 80 1.95 18.24 -7.38
N THR A 81 2.21 17.82 -6.15
CA THR A 81 2.63 18.72 -5.07
C THR A 81 4.10 19.12 -5.19
N TYR A 82 4.88 18.48 -6.08
CA TYR A 82 6.28 18.81 -6.34
C TYR A 82 6.40 19.80 -7.50
N PRO A 83 7.00 20.99 -7.28
CA PRO A 83 7.23 21.97 -8.33
C PRO A 83 8.04 21.36 -9.48
N GLY A 84 7.54 21.51 -10.72
CA GLY A 84 8.22 21.03 -11.93
C GLY A 84 7.96 19.56 -12.31
N LEU A 85 7.27 18.78 -11.48
CA LEU A 85 6.99 17.36 -11.74
C LEU A 85 5.52 17.06 -12.09
N SER A 86 4.66 18.07 -12.18
CA SER A 86 3.23 17.88 -12.44
C SER A 86 2.93 17.11 -13.74
N TRP A 87 3.80 17.22 -14.76
CA TRP A 87 3.67 16.47 -16.02
C TRP A 87 3.88 14.96 -15.84
N LEU A 88 4.63 14.52 -14.82
CA LEU A 88 4.81 13.11 -14.50
C LEU A 88 3.55 12.47 -13.91
N SER A 89 2.58 13.26 -13.44
CA SER A 89 1.31 12.75 -12.90
C SER A 89 0.58 11.85 -13.90
N GLY A 90 0.46 12.28 -15.16
CA GLY A 90 -0.19 11.49 -16.20
C GLY A 90 0.55 10.17 -16.50
N ILE A 91 1.88 10.21 -16.56
CA ILE A 91 2.73 9.03 -16.78
C ILE A 91 2.57 8.06 -15.61
N LEU A 92 2.60 8.57 -14.39
CA LEU A 92 2.50 7.76 -13.19
C LEU A 92 1.12 7.12 -13.09
N TRP A 93 0.05 7.85 -13.38
CA TRP A 93 -1.30 7.30 -13.47
C TRP A 93 -1.41 6.20 -14.53
N TYR A 94 -0.82 6.42 -15.71
CA TYR A 94 -0.80 5.42 -16.78
C TYR A 94 -0.06 4.14 -16.37
N LEU A 95 1.12 4.27 -15.76
CA LEU A 95 1.91 3.14 -15.28
C LEU A 95 1.16 2.41 -14.16
N MET A 96 0.67 3.15 -13.17
CA MET A 96 -0.11 2.58 -12.07
C MET A 96 -1.30 1.80 -12.60
N ARG A 97 -2.09 2.36 -13.52
CA ARG A 97 -3.24 1.65 -14.12
C ARG A 97 -2.80 0.39 -14.85
N SER A 98 -1.77 0.50 -15.70
CA SER A 98 -1.26 -0.64 -16.47
C SER A 98 -0.84 -1.80 -15.58
N PHE A 99 -0.18 -1.53 -14.45
CA PHE A 99 0.25 -2.57 -13.51
C PHE A 99 -0.86 -3.05 -12.58
N HIS A 100 -1.69 -2.16 -12.03
CA HIS A 100 -2.79 -2.57 -11.15
C HIS A 100 -3.83 -3.39 -11.90
N ASN A 101 -4.07 -3.11 -13.18
CA ASN A 101 -4.91 -3.94 -14.03
C ASN A 101 -4.26 -5.29 -14.40
N THR A 102 -3.10 -5.65 -13.82
CA THR A 102 -2.57 -7.02 -13.87
C THR A 102 -2.85 -7.84 -12.62
N ALA A 103 -3.22 -7.20 -11.51
CA ALA A 103 -3.57 -7.87 -10.27
C ALA A 103 -4.94 -8.55 -10.36
N ASP A 104 -5.13 -9.61 -9.58
CA ASP A 104 -6.41 -10.31 -9.47
C ASP A 104 -7.42 -9.46 -8.68
N VAL A 105 -6.96 -8.73 -7.66
CA VAL A 105 -7.78 -7.79 -6.88
C VAL A 105 -6.98 -6.54 -6.51
N ASN A 106 -7.63 -5.38 -6.60
CA ASN A 106 -7.11 -4.10 -6.16
C ASN A 106 -7.92 -3.57 -4.97
N LEU A 107 -7.34 -3.57 -3.79
CA LEU A 107 -8.00 -3.09 -2.56
C LEU A 107 -7.82 -1.58 -2.39
N THR A 108 -8.89 -0.93 -1.95
CA THR A 108 -8.95 0.52 -1.71
C THR A 108 -9.50 0.80 -0.31
N VAL A 109 -9.03 1.87 0.34
CA VAL A 109 -9.37 2.15 1.75
C VAL A 109 -10.64 2.99 1.95
N SER A 110 -11.17 3.61 0.89
CA SER A 110 -12.34 4.48 0.99
C SER A 110 -13.21 4.43 -0.26
N GLN A 111 -14.51 4.66 -0.08
CA GLN A 111 -15.49 4.68 -1.16
C GLN A 111 -15.17 5.76 -2.20
N THR A 112 -14.77 6.95 -1.76
CA THR A 112 -14.37 8.05 -2.65
C THR A 112 -13.18 7.66 -3.53
N MET A 113 -12.17 7.00 -2.94
CA MET A 113 -11.01 6.53 -3.70
C MET A 113 -11.39 5.45 -4.71
N LEU A 114 -12.31 4.55 -4.36
CA LEU A 114 -12.79 3.50 -5.26
C LEU A 114 -13.46 4.11 -6.50
N GLU A 115 -14.35 5.08 -6.30
CA GLU A 115 -15.03 5.79 -7.39
C GLU A 115 -14.04 6.55 -8.27
N ASP A 116 -13.10 7.26 -7.64
CA ASP A 116 -12.02 7.99 -8.31
C ASP A 116 -11.14 7.10 -9.19
N LEU A 117 -10.76 5.91 -8.69
CA LEU A 117 -9.94 4.95 -9.41
C LEU A 117 -10.74 4.28 -10.54
N ARG A 118 -12.02 4.00 -10.30
CA ARG A 118 -12.92 3.46 -11.33
C ARG A 118 -13.03 4.42 -12.51
N LEU A 119 -13.22 5.72 -12.25
CA LEU A 119 -13.26 6.76 -13.29
C LEU A 119 -11.94 6.87 -14.08
N ARG A 120 -10.81 6.57 -13.43
CA ARG A 120 -9.47 6.57 -14.06
C ARG A 120 -9.18 5.28 -14.86
N GLY A 121 -10.08 4.30 -14.85
CA GLY A 121 -9.98 3.05 -15.61
C GLY A 121 -9.25 1.92 -14.88
N PHE A 122 -9.19 1.97 -13.55
CA PHE A 122 -8.71 0.83 -12.76
C PHE A 122 -9.80 -0.23 -12.63
N GLU A 123 -9.39 -1.49 -12.65
CA GLU A 123 -10.29 -2.65 -12.67
C GLU A 123 -10.16 -3.51 -11.41
N ARG A 124 -11.17 -4.36 -11.16
CA ARG A 124 -11.20 -5.32 -10.03
C ARG A 124 -10.94 -4.65 -8.68
N LEU A 125 -11.57 -3.49 -8.51
CA LEU A 125 -11.48 -2.67 -7.30
C LEU A 125 -12.43 -3.20 -6.24
N GLU A 126 -11.91 -3.39 -5.03
CA GLU A 126 -12.67 -3.80 -3.85
C GLU A 126 -12.41 -2.84 -2.69
N LEU A 127 -13.41 -2.65 -1.83
CA LEU A 127 -13.31 -1.80 -0.65
C LEU A 127 -12.78 -2.62 0.53
N TRP A 128 -11.61 -2.24 1.04
CA TRP A 128 -11.03 -2.77 2.27
C TRP A 128 -10.86 -1.64 3.28
N PRO A 129 -11.91 -1.35 4.08
CA PRO A 129 -11.89 -0.23 5.00
C PRO A 129 -10.88 -0.49 6.13
N PRO A 130 -10.27 0.58 6.69
CA PRO A 130 -9.40 0.45 7.84
C PRO A 130 -10.17 -0.16 9.01
N ALA A 131 -9.58 -1.17 9.64
CA ALA A 131 -10.11 -1.79 10.85
C ALA A 131 -9.44 -1.17 12.08
N VAL A 132 -10.21 -1.06 13.16
CA VAL A 132 -9.72 -0.69 14.49
C VAL A 132 -10.00 -1.84 15.44
N ASP A 133 -9.07 -2.10 16.37
CA ASP A 133 -9.27 -3.07 17.45
C ASP A 133 -10.42 -2.58 18.34
N SER A 134 -11.60 -3.21 18.19
CA SER A 134 -12.81 -2.82 18.91
C SER A 134 -12.80 -3.20 20.40
N GLN A 135 -11.89 -4.10 20.82
CA GLN A 135 -11.70 -4.40 22.23
C GLN A 135 -10.92 -3.30 22.91
N ARG A 136 -9.85 -2.82 22.26
CA ARG A 136 -9.00 -1.73 22.77
C ARG A 136 -9.60 -0.35 22.57
N PHE A 137 -10.26 -0.10 21.44
CA PHE A 137 -10.88 1.18 21.11
C PHE A 137 -12.40 1.04 21.18
N SER A 138 -12.89 1.17 22.40
CA SER A 138 -14.29 0.95 22.74
C SER A 138 -14.85 2.20 23.45
N PRO A 139 -16.07 2.66 23.14
CA PRO A 139 -16.71 3.76 23.87
C PRO A 139 -16.74 3.56 25.39
N GLN A 140 -16.73 2.30 25.84
CA GLN A 140 -16.68 1.88 27.23
C GLN A 140 -15.35 2.22 27.93
N GLN A 141 -14.25 2.37 27.18
CA GLN A 141 -12.94 2.76 27.70
C GLN A 141 -12.73 4.29 27.75
N ARG A 142 -13.79 5.08 27.61
CA ARG A 142 -13.73 6.55 27.64
C ARG A 142 -13.38 7.05 29.04
N ASP A 143 -12.29 7.81 29.13
CA ASP A 143 -11.87 8.51 30.35
C ASP A 143 -12.13 10.03 30.27
N PRO A 144 -13.08 10.57 31.05
CA PRO A 144 -13.36 12.00 31.12
C PRO A 144 -12.18 12.86 31.58
N ALA A 145 -11.37 12.37 32.53
CA ALA A 145 -10.22 13.10 33.06
C ALA A 145 -9.13 13.21 32.00
N MET A 146 -8.86 12.12 31.28
CA MET A 146 -7.95 12.14 30.14
C MET A 146 -8.46 13.06 29.02
N ARG A 147 -9.78 13.05 28.74
CA ARG A 147 -10.37 13.96 27.75
C ARG A 147 -10.19 15.43 28.13
N GLN A 148 -10.45 15.79 29.38
CA GLN A 148 -10.24 17.16 29.90
C GLN A 148 -8.78 17.59 29.81
N ARG A 149 -7.86 16.70 30.20
CA ARG A 149 -6.42 16.93 30.11
C ARG A 149 -5.98 17.18 28.67
N LEU A 150 -6.39 16.33 27.73
CA LEU A 150 -6.01 16.45 26.31
C LEU A 150 -6.69 17.64 25.62
N SER A 151 -7.92 18.00 26.02
CA SER A 151 -8.61 19.16 25.45
C SER A 151 -8.20 20.49 26.07
N GLY A 152 -7.35 20.50 27.09
CA GLY A 152 -7.04 21.70 27.86
C GLY A 152 -8.31 22.32 28.47
N ASN A 153 -9.22 21.47 28.97
CA ASN A 153 -10.55 21.84 29.47
C ASN A 153 -11.49 22.51 28.46
N ARG A 154 -11.15 22.51 27.16
CA ARG A 154 -12.06 22.98 26.12
C ARG A 154 -13.14 21.94 25.84
N HIS A 155 -14.35 22.40 25.56
CA HIS A 155 -15.40 21.52 25.05
C HIS A 155 -15.03 21.09 23.63
N VAL A 156 -14.76 19.80 23.45
CA VAL A 156 -14.56 19.18 22.15
C VAL A 156 -15.78 18.30 21.89
N PRO A 157 -16.56 18.51 20.82
CA PRO A 157 -17.69 17.64 20.49
C PRO A 157 -17.22 16.20 20.28
N SER A 158 -18.07 15.21 20.61
CA SER A 158 -17.81 13.84 20.17
C SER A 158 -18.01 13.74 18.66
N LEU A 159 -17.09 13.06 17.98
CA LEU A 159 -17.18 12.75 16.54
C LEU A 159 -18.01 11.47 16.28
N LEU A 160 -18.86 11.10 17.23
CA LEU A 160 -19.81 9.99 17.18
C LEU A 160 -21.18 10.54 17.59
#